data_AF-A0A3C0GBK5-F1
#
_entry.id   AF-A0A3C0GBK5-F1
#
_cell.length_a   1.000
_cell.length_b   1.000
_cell.length_c   1.000
_cell.angle_alpha   90.00
_cell.angle_beta   90.00
_cell.angle_gamma   90.00
#
_symmetry.space_group_name_H-M   'P 1'
#
loop_
_entity.id
_entity.type
_entity.pdbx_description
1 polymer ?
#
loop_
_entity_poly.entity_id
_entity_poly.type
_entity_poly.pdbx_seq_one_letter_code
_entity_poly.pdbx_strand_id
1 'polypeptide(L)'
;TKEQLKQVLHNRGIWTSDDDKRLKAAEETVEEIQISIFKNFYNTKAKQSLKRRLAGVRKAITDAIHKKSSTDHVTLESYKDFVRDRFAIALSIFDLKENQIYDPDKLLDQSSGLLDFAYDRWIEEYSIVPYLREVSRTNPWKSYWDSQKDNPIFDFPSSHFNIFQRNLILYSKMYDNARQSPEAPPDEVFNDDDAFDGWSTIQRKEADKYRDQKNADKISGQKGGEIFMVTNREDAENIYDLNTHSDRMKVKNRLKEVKQAGGEVIHEHQLSDVKMRLRKELMEMAT
;
A
#
# COMPACT_ATOMS: atom_id res chain seq x y z
N THR A 1 -20.75 -20.70 -2.93
CA THR A 1 -20.32 -19.29 -3.01
C THR A 1 -19.04 -19.09 -2.20
N LYS A 2 -18.32 -17.97 -2.38
CA LYS A 2 -17.10 -17.66 -1.60
C LYS A 2 -17.35 -17.64 -0.10
N GLU A 3 -18.50 -17.11 0.33
CA GLU A 3 -18.88 -17.09 1.75
C GLU A 3 -19.09 -18.49 2.33
N GLN A 4 -19.74 -19.38 1.58
CA GLN A 4 -19.89 -20.79 1.99
C GLN A 4 -18.54 -21.49 2.05
N LEU A 5 -17.64 -21.21 1.10
CA LEU A 5 -16.30 -21.78 1.11
C LEU A 5 -15.51 -21.34 2.34
N LYS A 6 -15.59 -20.06 2.70
CA LYS A 6 -14.96 -19.52 3.91
C LYS A 6 -15.43 -20.25 5.17
N GLN A 7 -16.74 -20.53 5.28
CA GLN A 7 -17.28 -21.33 6.38
C GLN A 7 -16.75 -22.77 6.37
N VAL A 8 -16.67 -23.41 5.21
CA VAL A 8 -16.12 -24.77 5.06
C VAL A 8 -14.65 -24.82 5.47
N LEU A 9 -13.84 -23.85 5.03
CA LEU A 9 -12.42 -23.75 5.38
C LEU A 9 -12.22 -23.57 6.90
N HIS A 10 -13.07 -22.76 7.53
CA HIS A 10 -13.05 -22.55 8.97
C HIS A 10 -13.48 -23.81 9.74
N ASN A 11 -14.59 -24.43 9.33
CA ASN A 11 -15.12 -25.64 9.97
C ASN A 11 -14.18 -26.84 9.85
N ARG A 12 -13.41 -26.92 8.76
CA ARG A 12 -12.40 -27.98 8.54
C ARG A 12 -11.03 -27.64 9.15
N GLY A 13 -10.88 -26.48 9.77
CA GLY A 13 -9.59 -26.02 10.32
C GLY A 13 -8.50 -25.80 9.26
N ILE A 14 -8.88 -25.70 7.98
CA ILE A 14 -7.94 -25.47 6.87
C ILE A 14 -7.50 -24.01 6.90
N TRP A 15 -8.41 -23.07 7.16
CA TRP A 15 -8.10 -21.65 7.31
C TRP A 15 -8.86 -21.07 8.50
N THR A 16 -8.14 -20.47 9.44
CA THR A 16 -8.68 -19.99 10.72
C THR A 16 -8.64 -18.47 10.81
N SER A 17 -9.35 -17.89 11.80
CA SER A 17 -9.22 -16.46 12.10
C SER A 17 -7.80 -16.07 12.51
N ASP A 18 -7.01 -16.99 13.07
CA ASP A 18 -5.61 -16.74 13.39
C ASP A 18 -4.74 -16.68 12.12
N ASP A 19 -5.03 -17.51 11.11
CA ASP A 19 -4.37 -17.41 9.80
C ASP A 19 -4.65 -16.05 9.13
N ASP A 20 -5.89 -15.54 9.19
CA ASP A 20 -6.21 -14.19 8.68
C ASP A 20 -5.43 -13.09 9.42
N LYS A 21 -5.31 -13.18 10.75
CA LYS A 21 -4.52 -12.22 11.54
C LYS A 21 -3.04 -12.28 11.18
N ARG A 22 -2.48 -13.49 11.02
CA ARG A 22 -1.09 -13.69 10.63
C ARG A 22 -0.81 -13.16 9.22
N LEU A 23 -1.72 -13.39 8.27
CA LEU A 23 -1.59 -12.87 6.91
C LEU A 23 -1.57 -11.33 6.93
N LYS A 24 -2.52 -10.70 7.61
CA LYS A 24 -2.57 -9.24 7.74
C LYS A 24 -1.30 -8.68 8.42
N ALA A 25 -0.84 -9.31 9.50
CA ALA A 25 0.39 -8.90 10.18
C ALA A 25 1.64 -9.06 9.28
N ALA A 26 1.67 -10.09 8.43
CA ALA A 26 2.74 -10.26 7.46
C ALA A 26 2.71 -9.18 6.38
N GLU A 27 1.53 -8.78 5.89
CA GLU A 27 1.36 -7.66 4.95
C GLU A 27 1.82 -6.34 5.57
N GLU A 28 1.46 -6.05 6.82
CA GLU A 28 1.95 -4.88 7.56
C GLU A 28 3.49 -4.92 7.74
N THR A 29 4.05 -6.11 8.02
CA THR A 29 5.50 -6.31 8.13
C THR A 29 6.23 -6.03 6.81
N VAL A 30 5.60 -6.28 5.66
CA VAL A 30 6.19 -5.94 4.35
C VAL A 30 6.41 -4.43 4.25
N GLU A 31 5.40 -3.62 4.58
CA GLU A 31 5.52 -2.15 4.56
C GLU A 31 6.64 -1.67 5.49
N GLU A 32 6.73 -2.22 6.71
CA GLU A 32 7.78 -1.86 7.67
C GLU A 32 9.19 -2.18 7.18
N ILE A 33 9.37 -3.33 6.53
CA ILE A 33 10.67 -3.73 5.96
C ILE A 33 11.00 -2.84 4.76
N GLN A 34 10.04 -2.51 3.89
CA GLN A 34 10.26 -1.60 2.76
C GLN A 34 10.70 -0.20 3.23
N ILE A 35 10.03 0.36 4.24
CA ILE A 35 10.46 1.61 4.91
C ILE A 35 11.89 1.46 5.44
N SER A 36 12.21 0.34 6.07
CA SER A 36 13.55 0.08 6.61
C SER A 36 14.61 -0.05 5.52
N ILE A 37 14.27 -0.63 4.37
CA ILE A 37 15.13 -0.73 3.18
C ILE A 37 15.46 0.67 2.67
N PHE A 38 14.45 1.54 2.52
CA PHE A 38 14.64 2.91 2.09
C PHE A 38 15.52 3.70 3.08
N LYS A 39 15.24 3.63 4.39
CA LYS A 39 16.04 4.30 5.42
C LYS A 39 17.50 3.85 5.47
N ASN A 40 17.77 2.59 5.08
CA ASN A 40 19.11 2.02 5.03
C ASN A 40 19.63 1.88 3.60
N PHE A 41 19.13 2.67 2.65
CA PHE A 41 19.39 2.47 1.22
C PHE A 41 20.88 2.45 0.85
N TYR A 42 21.66 3.35 1.48
CA TYR A 42 23.10 3.49 1.30
C TYR A 42 23.94 2.52 2.15
N ASN A 43 23.33 1.84 3.13
CA ASN A 43 23.99 0.80 3.90
C ASN A 43 23.80 -0.56 3.21
N THR A 44 24.70 -0.92 2.31
CA THR A 44 24.61 -2.13 1.48
C THR A 44 24.39 -3.41 2.29
N LYS A 45 25.10 -3.57 3.42
CA LYS A 45 24.97 -4.77 4.27
C LYS A 45 23.59 -4.84 4.92
N ALA A 46 23.12 -3.74 5.51
CA ALA A 46 21.79 -3.68 6.12
C ALA A 46 20.70 -3.86 5.07
N LYS A 47 20.79 -3.18 3.93
CA LYS A 47 19.86 -3.29 2.80
C LYS A 47 19.74 -4.73 2.31
N GLN A 48 20.85 -5.42 2.05
CA GLN A 48 20.81 -6.80 1.58
C GLN A 48 20.20 -7.75 2.61
N SER A 49 20.51 -7.56 3.91
CA SER A 49 19.90 -8.35 4.98
C SER A 49 18.38 -8.14 5.04
N LEU A 50 17.92 -6.89 4.92
CA LEU A 50 16.50 -6.55 4.91
C LEU A 50 15.79 -7.13 3.67
N LYS A 51 16.40 -7.10 2.49
CA LYS A 51 15.86 -7.72 1.27
C LYS A 51 15.68 -9.24 1.40
N ARG A 52 16.64 -9.94 2.02
CA ARG A 52 16.50 -11.38 2.30
C ARG A 52 15.35 -11.66 3.25
N ARG A 53 15.19 -10.84 4.30
CA ARG A 53 14.05 -10.94 5.23
C ARG A 53 12.73 -10.69 4.49
N LEU A 54 12.67 -9.67 3.64
CA LEU A 54 11.48 -9.33 2.84
C LEU A 54 11.08 -10.48 1.92
N ALA A 55 12.05 -11.12 1.25
CA ALA A 55 11.79 -12.28 0.40
C ALA A 55 11.17 -13.45 1.21
N GLY A 56 11.64 -13.68 2.44
CA GLY A 56 11.06 -14.69 3.33
C GLY A 56 9.60 -14.37 3.73
N VAL A 57 9.31 -13.11 4.06
CA VAL A 57 7.94 -12.67 4.40
C VAL A 57 7.02 -12.78 3.19
N ARG A 58 7.45 -12.33 2.01
CA ARG A 58 6.68 -12.47 0.76
C ARG A 58 6.37 -13.93 0.44
N LYS A 59 7.34 -14.84 0.61
CA LYS A 59 7.10 -16.27 0.44
C LYS A 59 6.03 -16.79 1.40
N ALA A 60 6.09 -16.42 2.67
CA ALA A 60 5.07 -16.80 3.65
C ALA A 60 3.68 -16.27 3.30
N ILE A 61 3.59 -15.04 2.77
CA ILE A 61 2.33 -14.47 2.25
C ILE A 61 1.83 -15.28 1.05
N THR A 62 2.68 -15.58 0.08
CA THR A 62 2.32 -16.41 -1.08
C THR A 62 1.80 -17.77 -0.65
N ASP A 63 2.52 -18.47 0.25
CA ASP A 63 2.12 -19.77 0.78
C ASP A 63 0.77 -19.69 1.51
N ALA A 64 0.54 -18.62 2.28
CA ALA A 64 -0.71 -18.38 2.98
C ALA A 64 -1.86 -18.09 2.01
N ILE A 65 -1.64 -17.29 0.97
CA ILE A 65 -2.63 -17.04 -0.09
C ILE A 65 -2.96 -18.33 -0.81
N HIS A 66 -1.96 -19.14 -1.19
CA HIS A 66 -2.18 -20.44 -1.83
C HIS A 66 -3.00 -21.38 -0.95
N LYS A 67 -2.72 -21.41 0.35
CA LYS A 67 -3.50 -22.18 1.32
C LYS A 67 -4.95 -21.70 1.35
N LYS A 68 -5.18 -20.38 1.41
CA LYS A 68 -6.51 -19.76 1.45
C LYS A 68 -7.30 -19.99 0.15
N SER A 69 -6.64 -19.91 -1.01
CA SER A 69 -7.27 -20.03 -2.33
C SER A 69 -7.26 -21.44 -2.91
N SER A 70 -6.70 -22.43 -2.19
CA SER A 70 -6.56 -23.82 -2.65
C SER A 70 -7.84 -24.44 -3.20
N THR A 71 -8.99 -24.00 -2.67
CA THR A 71 -10.32 -24.48 -3.05
C THR A 71 -11.18 -23.42 -3.74
N ASP A 72 -10.63 -22.28 -4.13
CA ASP A 72 -11.43 -21.21 -4.77
C ASP A 72 -12.06 -21.67 -6.08
N HIS A 73 -11.45 -22.61 -6.79
CA HIS A 73 -11.95 -23.19 -8.04
C HIS A 73 -13.31 -23.89 -7.88
N VAL A 74 -13.71 -24.30 -6.67
CA VAL A 74 -15.02 -24.93 -6.42
C VAL A 74 -16.15 -23.92 -6.18
N THR A 75 -15.85 -22.62 -6.21
CA THR A 75 -16.86 -21.58 -6.00
C THR A 75 -17.61 -21.24 -7.29
N LEU A 76 -18.86 -20.80 -7.14
CA LEU A 76 -19.67 -20.33 -8.28
C LEU A 76 -19.06 -19.09 -8.92
N GLU A 77 -18.41 -18.26 -8.11
CA GLU A 77 -17.73 -17.04 -8.53
C GLU A 77 -16.54 -17.37 -9.44
N SER A 78 -15.68 -18.31 -9.03
CA SER A 78 -14.57 -18.76 -9.87
C SER A 78 -15.05 -19.48 -11.12
N TYR A 79 -16.11 -20.30 -11.03
CA TYR A 79 -16.70 -20.93 -12.21
C TYR A 79 -17.25 -19.91 -13.21
N LYS A 80 -17.93 -18.87 -12.72
CA LYS A 80 -18.43 -17.76 -13.53
C LYS A 80 -17.29 -17.00 -14.21
N ASP A 81 -16.21 -16.71 -13.50
CA ASP A 81 -15.02 -16.05 -14.07
C ASP A 81 -14.36 -16.96 -15.14
N PHE A 82 -14.21 -18.25 -14.87
CA PHE A 82 -13.73 -19.25 -15.83
C PHE A 82 -14.56 -19.28 -17.12
N VAL A 83 -15.89 -19.36 -17.02
CA VAL A 83 -16.79 -19.37 -18.19
C VAL A 83 -16.70 -18.06 -18.97
N ARG A 84 -16.68 -16.91 -18.29
CA ARG A 84 -16.53 -15.59 -18.92
C ARG A 84 -15.23 -15.51 -19.72
N ASP A 85 -14.11 -15.89 -19.11
CA ASP A 85 -12.79 -15.74 -19.72
C ASP A 85 -12.63 -16.71 -20.90
N ARG A 86 -13.09 -17.97 -20.75
CA ARG A 86 -13.19 -18.91 -21.89
C ARG A 86 -14.03 -18.36 -23.03
N PHE A 87 -15.16 -17.74 -22.71
CA PHE A 87 -16.02 -17.15 -23.73
C PHE A 87 -15.30 -16.06 -24.50
N ALA A 88 -14.67 -15.11 -23.81
CA ALA A 88 -13.90 -14.05 -24.45
C ALA A 88 -12.76 -14.59 -25.33
N ILE A 89 -12.04 -15.60 -24.85
CA ILE A 89 -10.94 -16.24 -25.61
C ILE A 89 -11.49 -16.95 -26.86
N ALA A 90 -12.59 -17.69 -26.74
CA ALA A 90 -13.18 -18.38 -27.87
C ALA A 90 -13.64 -17.42 -28.98
N LEU A 91 -14.20 -16.27 -28.62
CA LEU A 91 -14.56 -15.21 -29.58
C LEU A 91 -13.33 -14.55 -30.23
N SER A 92 -12.15 -14.72 -29.64
CA SER A 92 -10.90 -14.13 -30.12
C SER A 92 -10.07 -15.08 -30.98
N ILE A 93 -10.54 -16.31 -31.21
CA ILE A 93 -9.83 -17.31 -31.99
C ILE A 93 -10.45 -17.41 -33.39
N PHE A 94 -9.64 -17.08 -34.38
CA PHE A 94 -9.99 -17.10 -35.79
C PHE A 94 -9.09 -18.08 -36.55
N ASP A 95 -9.61 -18.65 -37.63
CA ASP A 95 -8.79 -19.37 -38.58
C ASP A 95 -7.94 -18.39 -39.42
N LEU A 96 -7.04 -18.93 -40.26
CA LEU A 96 -6.18 -18.12 -41.14
C LEU A 96 -6.95 -17.33 -42.21
N LYS A 97 -8.27 -17.55 -42.34
CA LYS A 97 -9.16 -16.86 -43.26
C LYS A 97 -10.08 -15.89 -42.53
N GLU A 98 -9.77 -15.57 -41.27
CA GLU A 98 -10.54 -14.66 -40.41
C GLU A 98 -11.97 -15.17 -40.06
N ASN A 99 -12.24 -16.47 -40.22
CA ASN A 99 -13.50 -17.05 -39.74
C ASN A 99 -13.37 -17.43 -38.28
N GLN A 100 -14.39 -17.14 -37.51
CA GLN A 100 -14.45 -17.51 -36.10
C GLN A 100 -14.57 -19.04 -35.96
N ILE A 101 -13.70 -19.64 -35.14
CA ILE A 101 -13.64 -21.11 -35.00
C ILE A 101 -14.76 -21.64 -34.10
N TYR A 102 -15.15 -20.87 -33.09
CA TYR A 102 -16.13 -21.28 -32.07
C TYR A 102 -17.47 -20.57 -32.26
N ASP A 103 -18.55 -21.35 -32.08
CA ASP A 103 -19.93 -20.85 -32.10
C ASP A 103 -20.29 -20.32 -30.70
N PRO A 104 -20.59 -19.01 -30.54
CA PRO A 104 -20.92 -18.41 -29.25
C PRO A 104 -22.08 -19.13 -28.53
N ASP A 105 -23.08 -19.61 -29.29
CA ASP A 105 -24.30 -20.19 -28.74
C ASP A 105 -24.11 -21.63 -28.25
N LYS A 106 -23.02 -22.29 -28.68
CA LYS A 106 -22.73 -23.70 -28.36
C LYS A 106 -21.42 -23.87 -27.58
N LEU A 107 -20.83 -22.78 -27.11
CA LEU A 107 -19.48 -22.81 -26.58
C LEU A 107 -19.31 -23.74 -25.36
N LEU A 108 -20.35 -23.84 -24.52
CA LEU A 108 -20.33 -24.72 -23.35
C LEU A 108 -20.24 -26.21 -23.73
N ASP A 109 -20.71 -26.56 -24.93
CA ASP A 109 -20.69 -27.92 -25.48
C ASP A 109 -19.47 -28.16 -26.40
N GLN A 110 -18.75 -27.08 -26.75
CA GLN A 110 -17.59 -27.07 -27.64
C GLN A 110 -16.28 -26.92 -26.83
N SER A 111 -15.95 -27.88 -25.95
CA SER A 111 -14.60 -27.92 -25.39
C SER A 111 -13.63 -28.52 -26.40
N SER A 112 -12.58 -27.79 -26.75
CA SER A 112 -11.47 -28.29 -27.57
C SER A 112 -10.15 -28.08 -26.83
N GLY A 113 -9.17 -28.96 -27.08
CA GLY A 113 -7.82 -28.80 -26.52
C GLY A 113 -7.14 -27.50 -26.94
N LEU A 114 -7.55 -26.89 -28.05
CA LEU A 114 -7.05 -25.57 -28.49
C LEU A 114 -7.57 -24.45 -27.57
N LEU A 115 -8.84 -24.49 -27.17
CA LEU A 115 -9.42 -23.49 -26.27
C LEU A 115 -8.83 -23.63 -24.86
N ASP A 116 -8.63 -24.86 -24.38
CA ASP A 116 -7.96 -25.11 -23.10
C ASP A 116 -6.51 -24.59 -23.13
N PHE A 117 -5.77 -24.90 -24.19
CA PHE A 117 -4.41 -24.39 -24.39
C PHE A 117 -4.35 -22.86 -24.43
N ALA A 118 -5.28 -22.21 -25.15
CA ALA A 118 -5.34 -20.76 -25.23
C ALA A 118 -5.68 -20.13 -23.86
N TYR A 119 -6.57 -20.75 -23.09
CA TYR A 119 -6.90 -20.32 -21.73
C TYR A 119 -5.69 -20.42 -20.79
N ASP A 120 -4.97 -21.54 -20.81
CA ASP A 120 -3.76 -21.71 -20.00
C ASP A 120 -2.68 -20.68 -20.35
N ARG A 121 -2.45 -20.44 -21.65
CA ARG A 121 -1.54 -19.38 -22.13
C ARG A 121 -1.96 -17.99 -21.65
N TRP A 122 -3.25 -17.68 -21.70
CA TRP A 122 -3.77 -16.40 -21.24
C TRP A 122 -3.58 -16.22 -19.72
N ILE A 123 -3.77 -17.27 -18.92
CA ILE A 123 -3.45 -17.25 -17.48
C ILE A 123 -1.95 -17.04 -17.26
N GLU A 124 -1.08 -17.71 -18.02
CA GLU A 124 0.37 -17.55 -17.90
C GLU A 124 0.79 -16.10 -18.16
N GLU A 125 0.20 -15.42 -19.16
CA GLU A 125 0.48 -14.02 -19.48
C GLU A 125 0.18 -13.05 -18.31
N TYR A 126 -0.78 -13.36 -17.44
CA TYR A 126 -1.03 -12.57 -16.22
C TYR A 126 0.20 -12.49 -15.28
N SER A 127 1.15 -13.40 -15.43
CA SER A 127 2.41 -13.39 -14.68
C SER A 127 3.34 -12.22 -15.06
N ILE A 128 3.01 -11.43 -16.08
CA ILE A 128 3.82 -10.27 -16.49
C ILE A 128 3.68 -9.06 -15.57
N VAL A 129 2.62 -9.00 -14.73
CA VAL A 129 2.31 -7.83 -13.88
C VAL A 129 3.50 -7.30 -13.06
N PRO A 130 4.35 -8.15 -12.43
CA PRO A 130 5.52 -7.68 -11.70
C PRO A 130 6.53 -6.91 -12.58
N TYR A 131 6.64 -7.26 -13.87
CA TYR A 131 7.57 -6.63 -14.81
C TYR A 131 7.04 -5.31 -15.38
N LEU A 132 5.74 -5.02 -15.27
CA LEU A 132 5.15 -3.78 -15.78
C LEU A 132 5.74 -2.53 -15.12
N ARG A 133 6.19 -2.64 -13.86
CA ARG A 133 6.88 -1.55 -13.16
C ARG A 133 8.20 -1.21 -13.81
N GLU A 134 8.98 -2.22 -14.21
CA GLU A 134 10.23 -2.02 -14.94
C GLU A 134 9.96 -1.42 -16.32
N VAL A 135 9.03 -1.98 -17.08
CA VAL A 135 8.65 -1.46 -18.41
C VAL A 135 8.22 0.00 -18.33
N SER A 136 7.46 0.37 -17.30
CA SER A 136 6.95 1.74 -17.13
C SER A 136 8.04 2.81 -16.96
N ARG A 137 9.28 2.40 -16.61
CA ARG A 137 10.42 3.30 -16.39
C ARG A 137 11.56 3.13 -17.41
N THR A 138 11.47 2.15 -18.31
CA THR A 138 12.51 1.86 -19.31
C THR A 138 12.07 2.21 -20.73
N ASN A 139 13.04 2.31 -21.64
CA ASN A 139 12.77 2.49 -23.07
C ASN A 139 12.42 1.14 -23.72
N PRO A 140 11.57 1.13 -24.77
CA PRO A 140 11.05 2.30 -25.50
C PRO A 140 9.79 2.93 -24.87
N TRP A 141 9.12 2.23 -23.94
CA TRP A 141 7.84 2.69 -23.38
C TRP A 141 7.92 4.09 -22.79
N LYS A 142 8.95 4.40 -22.01
CA LYS A 142 9.14 5.74 -21.42
C LYS A 142 9.11 6.84 -22.48
N SER A 143 9.75 6.63 -23.63
CA SER A 143 9.72 7.59 -24.74
C SER A 143 8.31 7.79 -25.31
N TYR A 144 7.53 6.72 -25.44
CA TYR A 144 6.13 6.81 -25.87
C TYR A 144 5.26 7.53 -24.83
N TRP A 145 5.44 7.21 -23.55
CA TRP A 145 4.74 7.85 -22.45
C TRP A 145 5.06 9.35 -22.36
N ASP A 146 6.33 9.73 -22.49
CA ASP A 146 6.72 11.14 -22.43
C ASP A 146 6.15 11.95 -23.63
N SER A 147 5.89 11.27 -24.76
CA SER A 147 5.32 11.87 -26.00
C SER A 147 3.79 11.94 -26.02
N GLN A 148 3.09 11.38 -25.03
CA GLN A 148 1.62 11.23 -25.07
C GLN A 148 0.83 12.55 -25.08
N LYS A 149 1.46 13.67 -24.68
CA LYS A 149 0.77 14.97 -24.63
C LYS A 149 0.24 15.40 -25.99
N ASP A 150 0.90 14.98 -27.06
CA ASP A 150 0.57 15.34 -28.43
C ASP A 150 -0.12 14.19 -29.19
N ASN A 151 -0.14 12.97 -28.63
CA ASN A 151 -0.76 11.79 -29.25
C ASN A 151 -1.33 10.81 -28.22
N PRO A 152 -2.55 10.28 -28.45
CA PRO A 152 -3.09 9.25 -27.58
C PRO A 152 -2.15 8.03 -27.59
N ILE A 153 -1.83 7.51 -26.40
CA ILE A 153 -0.91 6.38 -26.28
C ILE A 153 -1.49 5.06 -26.82
N PHE A 154 -2.82 4.99 -26.87
CA PHE A 154 -3.61 3.92 -27.48
C PHE A 154 -4.74 4.56 -28.31
N ASP A 155 -4.99 4.03 -29.50
CA ASP A 155 -5.97 4.59 -30.46
C ASP A 155 -7.45 4.30 -30.11
N PHE A 156 -7.75 4.01 -28.85
CA PHE A 156 -9.11 3.68 -28.39
C PHE A 156 -9.42 4.23 -27.00
N PRO A 157 -10.71 4.36 -26.65
CA PRO A 157 -11.12 4.90 -25.35
C PRO A 157 -10.56 4.12 -24.16
N SER A 158 -10.31 4.82 -23.06
CA SER A 158 -9.78 4.22 -21.83
C SER A 158 -10.68 3.15 -21.20
N SER A 159 -11.98 3.15 -21.52
CA SER A 159 -12.92 2.09 -21.15
C SER A 159 -12.55 0.73 -21.74
N HIS A 160 -11.85 0.72 -22.88
CA HIS A 160 -11.45 -0.49 -23.59
C HIS A 160 -10.05 -1.00 -23.19
N PHE A 161 -9.34 -0.28 -22.31
CA PHE A 161 -8.01 -0.70 -21.90
C PHE A 161 -8.09 -2.05 -21.18
N ASN A 162 -7.21 -2.98 -21.55
CA ASN A 162 -7.02 -4.20 -20.79
C ASN A 162 -6.31 -3.92 -19.46
N ILE A 163 -6.23 -4.92 -18.58
CA ILE A 163 -5.63 -4.74 -17.25
C ILE A 163 -4.15 -4.32 -17.31
N PHE A 164 -3.39 -4.82 -18.28
CA PHE A 164 -1.98 -4.50 -18.44
C PHE A 164 -1.76 -3.06 -18.90
N GLN A 165 -2.53 -2.59 -19.87
CA GLN A 165 -2.52 -1.21 -20.35
C GLN A 165 -2.88 -0.23 -19.24
N ARG A 166 -3.91 -0.54 -18.44
CA ARG A 166 -4.28 0.26 -17.27
C ARG A 166 -3.16 0.30 -16.24
N ASN A 167 -2.58 -0.85 -15.91
CA ASN A 167 -1.48 -0.94 -14.94
C ASN A 167 -0.23 -0.20 -15.41
N LEU A 168 0.09 -0.28 -16.70
CA LEU A 168 1.24 0.40 -17.28
C LEU A 168 1.08 1.92 -17.20
N ILE A 169 -0.08 2.45 -17.55
CA ILE A 169 -0.43 3.87 -17.38
C ILE A 169 -0.38 4.26 -15.90
N LEU A 170 -0.92 3.41 -15.01
CA LEU A 170 -0.93 3.67 -13.56
C LEU A 170 0.49 3.80 -13.01
N TYR A 171 1.38 2.87 -13.35
CA TYR A 171 2.77 2.90 -12.90
C TYR A 171 3.53 4.09 -13.50
N SER A 172 3.34 4.40 -14.78
CA SER A 172 3.97 5.58 -15.38
C SER A 172 3.54 6.88 -14.68
N LYS A 173 2.24 7.05 -14.42
CA LYS A 173 1.75 8.20 -13.64
C LYS A 173 2.30 8.22 -12.21
N MET A 174 2.37 7.06 -11.55
CA MET A 174 2.93 6.94 -10.20
C MET A 174 4.38 7.44 -10.17
N TYR A 175 5.20 7.02 -11.12
CA TYR A 175 6.60 7.44 -11.19
C TYR A 175 6.78 8.91 -11.57
N ASP A 176 5.95 9.44 -12.47
CA ASP A 176 5.98 10.87 -12.82
C ASP A 176 5.61 11.75 -11.64
N ASN A 177 4.52 11.40 -10.94
CA ASN A 177 4.09 12.11 -9.74
C ASN A 177 5.17 12.09 -8.66
N ALA A 178 5.84 10.95 -8.49
CA ALA A 178 6.93 10.82 -7.54
C ALA A 178 8.16 11.68 -7.92
N ARG A 179 8.53 11.76 -9.21
CA ARG A 179 9.62 12.63 -9.69
C ARG A 179 9.30 14.12 -9.58
N GLN A 180 8.03 14.47 -9.64
CA GLN A 180 7.55 15.85 -9.47
C GLN A 180 7.41 16.25 -7.99
N SER A 181 7.58 15.31 -7.06
CA SER A 181 7.54 15.61 -5.63
C SER A 181 8.72 16.52 -5.23
N PRO A 182 8.51 17.54 -4.38
CA PRO A 182 9.60 18.34 -3.82
C PRO A 182 10.66 17.52 -3.09
N GLU A 183 10.27 16.35 -2.56
CA GLU A 183 11.12 15.42 -1.82
C GLU A 183 11.37 14.13 -2.63
N ALA A 184 11.46 14.26 -3.97
CA ALA A 184 11.75 13.14 -4.84
C ALA A 184 13.05 12.43 -4.43
N PRO A 185 13.06 11.09 -4.35
CA PRO A 185 14.25 10.33 -4.01
C PRO A 185 15.20 10.29 -5.22
N PRO A 186 16.46 9.87 -5.04
CA PRO A 186 17.40 9.75 -6.16
C PRO A 186 17.02 8.60 -7.10
N ASP A 187 17.50 8.64 -8.35
CA ASP A 187 17.14 7.67 -9.41
C ASP A 187 17.44 6.21 -9.05
N GLU A 188 18.45 5.94 -8.21
CA GLU A 188 18.74 4.59 -7.74
C GLU A 188 17.61 4.00 -6.90
N VAL A 189 16.83 4.84 -6.20
CA VAL A 189 15.64 4.40 -5.45
C VAL A 189 14.50 4.08 -6.40
N PHE A 190 14.30 4.87 -7.46
CA PHE A 190 13.33 4.55 -8.51
C PHE A 190 13.64 3.22 -9.21
N ASN A 191 14.90 2.79 -9.20
CA ASN A 191 15.31 1.53 -9.78
C ASN A 191 15.12 0.32 -8.87
N ASP A 192 14.82 0.54 -7.59
CA ASP A 192 14.65 -0.46 -6.55
C ASP A 192 13.21 -0.40 -6.01
N ASP A 193 12.32 -1.25 -6.54
CA ASP A 193 10.88 -1.21 -6.22
C ASP A 193 10.60 -1.28 -4.71
N ASP A 194 11.36 -2.07 -3.96
CA ASP A 194 11.20 -2.18 -2.50
C ASP A 194 11.55 -0.89 -1.76
N ALA A 195 12.59 -0.19 -2.23
CA ALA A 195 12.99 1.09 -1.65
C ALA A 195 12.02 2.21 -2.06
N PHE A 196 11.56 2.22 -3.31
CA PHE A 196 10.55 3.17 -3.80
C PHE A 196 9.22 3.03 -3.06
N ASP A 197 8.75 1.80 -2.83
CA ASP A 197 7.52 1.54 -2.07
C ASP A 197 7.69 2.00 -0.60
N GLY A 198 8.89 1.82 -0.03
CA GLY A 198 9.23 2.33 1.30
C GLY A 198 9.15 3.85 1.40
N TRP A 199 9.73 4.56 0.43
CA TRP A 199 9.64 6.03 0.34
C TRP A 199 8.18 6.50 0.17
N SER A 200 7.45 5.88 -0.76
CA SER A 200 6.04 6.22 -1.04
C SER A 200 5.17 6.05 0.21
N THR A 201 5.44 5.03 1.03
CA THR A 201 4.74 4.79 2.28
C THR A 201 5.04 5.85 3.34
N ILE A 202 6.29 6.35 3.42
CA ILE A 202 6.65 7.45 4.31
C ILE A 202 5.89 8.72 3.91
N GLN A 203 5.92 9.07 2.62
CA GLN A 203 5.22 10.25 2.09
C GLN A 203 3.72 10.19 2.35
N ARG A 204 3.08 9.03 2.17
CA ARG A 204 1.67 8.80 2.53
C ARG A 204 1.41 9.07 4.02
N LYS A 205 2.22 8.48 4.90
CA LYS A 205 2.08 8.63 6.36
C LYS A 205 2.30 10.08 6.83
N GLU A 206 3.20 10.81 6.18
CA GLU A 206 3.44 12.23 6.49
C GLU A 206 2.30 13.13 6.00
N ALA A 207 1.77 12.87 4.79
CA ALA A 207 0.61 13.58 4.26
C ALA A 207 -0.65 13.35 5.11
N ASP A 208 -0.89 12.11 5.56
CA ASP A 208 -2.00 11.78 6.45
C ASP A 208 -1.87 12.51 7.79
N LYS A 209 -0.69 12.46 8.43
CA LYS A 209 -0.42 13.23 9.67
C LYS A 209 -0.65 14.72 9.50
N TYR A 210 -0.17 15.32 8.41
CA TYR A 210 -0.37 16.73 8.15
C TYR A 210 -1.85 17.08 7.95
N ARG A 211 -2.60 16.24 7.24
CA ARG A 211 -4.05 16.42 7.07
C ARG A 211 -4.78 16.32 8.40
N ASP A 212 -4.43 15.34 9.22
CA ASP A 212 -5.06 15.10 10.52
C ASP A 212 -4.74 16.22 11.51
N GLN A 213 -3.49 16.72 11.52
CA GLN A 213 -3.11 17.91 12.29
C GLN A 213 -3.90 19.14 11.85
N LYS A 214 -4.01 19.39 10.54
CA LYS A 214 -4.79 20.52 10.01
C LYS A 214 -6.28 20.40 10.33
N ASN A 215 -6.83 19.19 10.38
CA ASN A 215 -8.21 18.94 10.79
C ASN A 215 -8.39 19.18 12.30
N ALA A 216 -7.46 18.71 13.13
CA ALA A 216 -7.45 18.97 14.56
C ALA A 216 -7.36 20.48 14.86
N ASP A 217 -6.50 21.20 14.14
CA ASP A 217 -6.38 22.67 14.26
C ASP A 217 -7.70 23.38 13.94
N LYS A 218 -8.39 22.96 12.87
CA LYS A 218 -9.71 23.50 12.50
C LYS A 218 -10.78 23.23 13.57
N ILE A 219 -10.78 22.03 14.16
CA ILE A 219 -11.74 21.63 15.19
C ILE A 219 -11.47 22.39 16.50
N SER A 220 -10.20 22.60 16.85
CA SER A 220 -9.83 23.27 18.09
C SER A 220 -10.22 24.75 18.11
N GLY A 221 -10.26 25.42 16.95
CA GLY A 221 -10.62 26.84 16.81
C GLY A 221 -9.74 27.83 17.59
N GLN A 222 -8.73 27.35 18.33
CA GLN A 222 -7.93 28.13 19.28
C GLN A 222 -6.45 27.98 18.94
N LYS A 223 -5.75 29.11 18.81
CA LYS A 223 -4.29 29.13 18.73
C LYS A 223 -3.73 29.23 20.15
N GLY A 224 -3.34 28.11 20.73
CA GLY A 224 -2.72 28.02 22.05
C GLY A 224 -1.45 27.17 22.01
N GLY A 225 -0.54 27.37 22.97
CA GLY A 225 0.65 26.53 23.11
C GLY A 225 0.33 25.08 23.49
N GLU A 226 -0.78 24.86 24.19
CA GLU A 226 -1.37 23.55 24.47
C GLU A 226 -2.89 23.65 24.33
N ILE A 227 -3.50 22.62 23.73
CA ILE A 227 -4.94 22.55 23.49
C ILE A 227 -5.46 21.29 24.19
N PHE A 228 -6.35 21.46 25.16
CA PHE A 228 -7.01 20.36 25.83
C PHE A 228 -8.36 20.08 25.15
N MET A 229 -8.48 18.92 24.51
CA MET A 229 -9.71 18.48 23.86
C MET A 229 -10.33 17.33 24.65
N VAL A 230 -11.58 17.51 25.09
CA VAL A 230 -12.35 16.45 25.74
C VAL A 230 -12.96 15.56 24.65
N THR A 231 -12.66 14.26 24.67
CA THR A 231 -13.16 13.30 23.69
C THR A 231 -13.29 11.89 24.29
N ASN A 232 -13.77 10.92 23.49
CA ASN A 232 -13.81 9.51 23.88
C ASN A 232 -12.38 8.90 23.91
N ARG A 233 -12.25 7.69 24.48
CA ARG A 233 -10.93 7.08 24.69
C ARG A 233 -10.17 6.79 23.39
N GLU A 234 -10.87 6.40 22.34
CA GLU A 234 -10.27 6.04 21.05
C GLU A 234 -9.76 7.28 20.32
N ASP A 235 -10.57 8.34 20.29
CA ASP A 235 -10.19 9.63 19.72
C ASP A 235 -9.08 10.32 20.53
N ALA A 236 -9.02 10.11 21.85
CA ALA A 236 -7.97 10.66 22.69
C ALA A 236 -6.58 10.10 22.32
N GLU A 237 -6.49 8.81 22.00
CA GLU A 237 -5.25 8.18 21.53
C GLU A 237 -4.83 8.73 20.16
N ASN A 238 -5.79 8.85 19.24
CA ASN A 238 -5.55 9.42 17.91
C ASN A 238 -5.04 10.87 17.98
N ILE A 239 -5.68 11.72 18.80
CA ILE A 239 -5.25 13.12 19.00
C ILE A 239 -3.88 13.17 19.69
N TYR A 240 -3.64 12.28 20.66
CA TYR A 240 -2.35 12.21 21.35
C TYR A 240 -1.21 11.83 20.41
N ASP A 241 -1.45 10.96 19.44
CA ASP A 241 -0.45 10.49 18.48
C ASP A 241 -0.10 11.49 17.37
N LEU A 242 -0.90 12.54 17.20
CA LEU A 242 -0.54 13.70 16.35
C LEU A 242 0.63 14.50 16.95
N ASN A 243 0.88 14.39 18.25
CA ASN A 243 1.97 15.09 18.90
C ASN A 243 3.34 14.52 18.52
N THR A 244 4.34 15.42 18.41
CA THR A 244 5.73 14.99 18.25
C THR A 244 6.18 14.13 19.43
N HIS A 245 7.26 13.36 19.26
CA HIS A 245 7.81 12.57 20.37
C HIS A 245 8.20 13.45 21.56
N SER A 246 8.79 14.62 21.31
CA SER A 246 9.11 15.60 22.35
C SER A 246 7.87 16.10 23.08
N ASP A 247 6.77 16.36 22.39
CA ASP A 247 5.56 16.90 23.01
C ASP A 247 4.84 15.82 23.83
N ARG A 248 4.79 14.58 23.35
CA ARG A 248 4.31 13.44 24.15
C ARG A 248 5.13 13.25 25.43
N MET A 249 6.45 13.41 25.35
CA MET A 249 7.32 13.34 26.54
C MET A 249 7.07 14.48 27.51
N LYS A 250 6.85 15.72 27.03
CA LYS A 250 6.44 16.86 27.88
C LYS A 250 5.11 16.57 28.59
N VAL A 251 4.08 16.16 27.85
CA VAL A 251 2.76 15.82 28.42
C VAL A 251 2.88 14.73 29.48
N LYS A 252 3.66 13.67 29.21
CA LYS A 252 3.90 12.57 30.16
C LYS A 252 4.63 13.03 31.43
N ASN A 253 5.64 13.90 31.28
CA ASN A 253 6.37 14.45 32.41
C ASN A 253 5.49 15.37 33.27
N ARG A 254 4.72 16.27 32.63
CA ARG A 254 3.75 17.13 33.31
C ARG A 254 2.69 16.31 34.06
N LEU A 255 2.12 15.28 33.44
CA LEU A 255 1.18 14.36 34.10
C LEU A 255 1.79 13.63 35.30
N LYS A 256 3.08 13.30 35.24
CA LYS A 256 3.80 12.67 36.36
C LYS A 256 4.00 13.66 37.52
N GLU A 257 4.38 14.90 37.22
CA GLU A 257 4.53 15.96 38.23
C GLU A 257 3.20 16.28 38.92
N VAL A 258 2.11 16.36 38.15
CA VAL A 258 0.75 16.56 38.70
C VAL A 258 0.33 15.40 39.59
N LYS A 259 0.60 14.15 39.19
CA LYS A 259 0.32 12.98 40.04
C LYS A 259 1.16 12.96 41.32
N GLN A 260 2.41 13.42 41.26
CA GLN A 260 3.33 13.46 42.40
C GLN A 260 2.95 14.54 43.42
N ALA A 261 2.34 15.65 42.99
CA ALA A 261 1.85 16.70 43.88
C ALA A 261 0.57 16.33 44.66
N GLY A 262 -0.02 15.15 44.41
CA GLY A 262 -1.03 14.57 45.30
C GLY A 262 -2.30 15.40 45.52
N GLY A 263 -2.62 16.34 44.61
CA GLY A 263 -3.79 17.23 44.72
C GLY A 263 -3.47 18.67 45.13
N GLU A 264 -2.21 19.00 45.40
CA GLU A 264 -1.78 20.40 45.55
C GLU A 264 -1.82 21.15 44.21
N VAL A 265 -2.21 22.43 44.24
CA VAL A 265 -2.26 23.28 43.05
C VAL A 265 -0.84 23.59 42.59
N ILE A 266 -0.42 22.97 41.49
CA ILE A 266 0.82 23.33 40.79
C ILE A 266 0.51 24.44 39.80
N HIS A 267 1.22 25.56 39.91
CA HIS A 267 1.17 26.63 38.91
C HIS A 267 2.11 26.32 37.73
N GLU A 268 1.76 26.77 36.52
CA GLU A 268 2.51 26.45 35.28
C GLU A 268 4.01 26.80 35.37
N HIS A 269 4.38 27.93 35.98
CA HIS A 269 5.77 28.34 36.17
C HIS A 269 6.58 27.41 37.09
N GLN A 270 5.91 26.51 37.82
CA GLN A 270 6.55 25.55 38.71
C GLN A 270 6.94 24.25 37.99
N LEU A 271 6.35 23.99 36.82
CA LEU A 271 6.65 22.82 35.99
C LEU A 271 8.11 22.84 35.53
N SER A 272 8.73 21.66 35.51
CA SER A 272 10.18 21.54 35.26
C SER A 272 10.60 22.05 33.88
N ASP A 273 9.78 21.81 32.87
CA ASP A 273 10.02 22.21 31.49
C ASP A 273 9.87 23.73 31.29
N VAL A 274 8.89 24.35 31.96
CA VAL A 274 8.68 25.81 31.94
C VAL A 274 9.83 26.54 32.63
N LYS A 275 10.31 26.04 33.77
CA LYS A 275 11.49 26.57 34.46
C LYS A 275 12.75 26.51 33.59
N MET A 276 12.94 25.39 32.89
CA MET A 276 14.09 25.20 32.02
C MET A 276 14.06 26.14 30.81
N ARG A 277 12.88 26.36 30.21
CA ARG A 277 12.68 27.33 29.14
C ARG A 277 12.96 28.77 29.61
N LEU A 278 12.37 29.18 30.74
CA LEU A 278 12.58 30.52 31.32
C LEU A 278 14.06 30.78 31.63
N ARG A 279 14.78 29.78 32.15
CA ARG A 279 16.23 29.88 32.40
C ARG A 279 17.03 30.05 31.11
N LYS A 280 16.64 29.36 30.03
CA LYS A 280 17.30 29.46 28.74
C LYS A 280 17.09 30.85 28.11
N GLU A 281 15.85 31.34 28.13
CA GLU A 281 15.51 32.69 27.65
C GLU A 281 16.23 33.78 28.46
N LEU A 282 16.35 33.62 29.77
CA LEU A 282 17.13 34.53 30.63
C LEU A 282 18.62 34.52 30.30
N MET A 283 19.19 33.36 29.95
CA MET A 283 20.60 33.27 29.51
C MET A 283 20.81 33.93 28.15
N GLU A 284 19.88 33.74 27.20
CA GLU A 284 19.95 34.34 25.86
C GLU A 284 19.76 35.85 25.89
N MET A 285 19.00 36.41 26.84
CA MET A 285 18.88 37.86 27.04
C MET A 285 20.09 38.50 27.76
N ALA A 286 20.92 37.70 28.42
CA ALA A 286 22.08 38.17 29.18
C ALA A 286 23.39 38.18 28.35
N THR A 287 23.34 37.71 27.11
CA THR A 287 24.41 37.74 26.09
C THR A 287 24.11 38.76 25.01
#